data_AF-A0A0B5HS17-F1
#
_entry.id   AF-A0A0B5HS17-F1
#
_cell.length_a   1.000
_cell.length_b   1.000
_cell.length_c   1.000
_cell.angle_alpha   90.00
_cell.angle_beta   90.00
_cell.angle_gamma   90.00
#
_symmetry.space_group_name_H-M   'P 1'
#
loop_
_entity.id
_entity.type
_entity.pdbx_description
1 polymer ?
#
loop_
_entity_poly.entity_id
_entity_poly.type
_entity_poly.pdbx_seq_one_letter_code
_entity_poly.pdbx_strand_id
1 'polypeptide(L)'
;MESPRWIIDIEDLLSTYEYFIPKTKILQAEKWLPLEDSSRLSCEFAYLLGKSFGDGHLDKRFTFKHSGEKENQEQLKYFLIETFDLSDSSVKLIENKYSKGSSTILQVNNSIFGRILYTLGAPIGNKTKQSFLVPTWIIENKENSRSFLRGILEDELSTIKIRNKTHSSSAMLKMTKRPGLIASLREFLEEIGHMLESLDIECSEVSGKTYSKKEQKTQELYLLIHGNKKNILQFRDNIGFRLHKRKINELENCCKIIENSLLKEDAGDRI
;
A
#
# COMPACT_ATOMS: atom_id res chain seq x y z
N MET A 1 21.06 23.75 10.64
CA MET A 1 20.83 22.40 10.10
C MET A 1 20.22 21.60 11.22
N GLU A 2 18.94 21.26 11.12
CA GLU A 2 18.33 20.31 12.06
C GLU A 2 19.00 18.95 11.88
N SER A 3 19.22 18.25 13.00
CA SER A 3 19.77 16.90 12.97
C SER A 3 18.85 15.97 12.16
N PRO A 4 19.40 15.02 11.39
CA PRO A 4 18.58 14.10 10.62
C PRO A 4 17.61 13.35 11.54
N ARG A 5 16.33 13.31 11.16
CA ARG A 5 15.30 12.58 11.90
C ARG A 5 15.30 11.12 11.43
N TRP A 6 15.80 10.23 12.28
CA TRP A 6 15.91 8.81 11.98
C TRP A 6 14.58 8.13 12.31
N ILE A 7 14.08 7.30 11.40
CA ILE A 7 12.89 6.47 11.62
C ILE A 7 13.28 5.25 12.46
N ILE A 8 14.32 4.54 12.01
CA ILE A 8 14.91 3.39 12.70
C ILE A 8 16.41 3.32 12.43
N ASP A 9 17.13 2.64 13.31
CA ASP A 9 18.55 2.34 13.16
C ASP A 9 18.89 0.86 13.40
N ILE A 10 20.19 0.59 13.52
CA ILE A 10 20.66 -0.78 13.74
C ILE A 10 20.17 -1.32 15.08
N GLU A 11 20.12 -0.52 16.15
CA GLU A 11 19.69 -0.96 17.49
C GLU A 11 18.24 -1.40 17.47
N ASP A 12 17.37 -0.67 16.76
CA ASP A 12 15.98 -1.06 16.55
C ASP A 12 15.86 -2.43 15.85
N LEU A 13 16.70 -2.70 14.85
CA LEU A 13 16.77 -4.00 14.19
C LEU A 13 17.26 -5.09 15.16
N LEU A 14 18.33 -4.82 15.92
CA LEU A 14 18.90 -5.79 16.88
C LEU A 14 17.86 -6.18 17.94
N SER A 15 17.00 -5.23 18.36
CA SER A 15 15.92 -5.47 19.33
C SER A 15 14.92 -6.55 18.91
N THR A 16 14.82 -6.82 17.60
CA THR A 16 13.91 -7.86 17.08
C THR A 16 14.42 -9.28 17.31
N TYR A 17 15.71 -9.46 17.65
CA TYR A 17 16.30 -10.77 17.86
C TYR A 17 16.33 -11.14 19.35
N GLU A 18 15.96 -12.38 19.64
CA GLU A 18 16.01 -12.93 21.00
C GLU A 18 17.45 -13.33 21.43
N TYR A 19 18.33 -13.59 20.46
CA TYR A 19 19.69 -14.10 20.68
C TYR A 19 20.70 -13.40 19.76
N PHE A 20 21.98 -13.79 19.92
CA PHE A 20 23.11 -13.34 19.13
C PHE A 20 22.84 -13.28 17.62
N ILE A 21 23.25 -12.17 17.01
CA ILE A 21 23.10 -11.89 15.58
C ILE A 21 24.45 -12.03 14.90
N PRO A 22 24.56 -12.85 13.83
CA PRO A 22 25.79 -12.95 13.07
C PRO A 22 26.20 -11.59 12.46
N LYS A 23 27.49 -11.23 12.52
CA LYS A 23 28.02 -9.99 11.93
C LYS A 23 27.66 -9.85 10.44
N THR A 24 27.57 -10.95 9.70
CA THR A 24 27.15 -10.98 8.30
C THR A 24 25.73 -10.47 8.09
N LYS A 25 24.84 -10.63 9.08
CA LYS A 25 23.49 -10.09 9.05
C LYS A 25 23.52 -8.57 9.28
N ILE A 26 24.30 -8.10 10.25
CA ILE A 26 24.48 -6.66 10.51
C ILE A 26 24.97 -5.94 9.25
N LEU A 27 26.01 -6.46 8.59
CA LEU A 27 26.55 -5.90 7.34
C LEU A 27 25.50 -5.82 6.22
N GLN A 28 24.59 -6.80 6.14
CA GLN A 28 23.50 -6.77 5.15
C GLN A 28 22.47 -5.67 5.44
N ALA A 29 22.35 -5.22 6.69
CA ALA A 29 21.41 -4.17 7.08
C ALA A 29 21.96 -2.75 6.85
N GLU A 30 23.29 -2.58 6.75
CA GLU A 30 23.96 -1.27 6.57
C GLU A 30 23.54 -0.53 5.30
N LYS A 31 23.02 -1.24 4.29
CA LYS A 31 22.47 -0.61 3.07
C LYS A 31 21.07 -0.03 3.23
N TRP A 32 20.39 -0.34 4.34
CA TRP A 32 19.04 0.14 4.62
C TRP A 32 18.94 0.96 5.90
N LEU A 33 19.95 0.89 6.76
CA LEU A 33 19.98 1.53 8.07
C LEU A 33 21.25 2.37 8.23
N PRO A 34 21.17 3.52 8.93
CA PRO A 34 19.96 4.11 9.50
C PRO A 34 19.00 4.62 8.42
N LEU A 35 17.70 4.51 8.70
CA LEU A 35 16.67 4.98 7.78
C LEU A 35 16.25 6.39 8.17
N GLU A 36 16.59 7.38 7.34
CA GLU A 36 16.21 8.77 7.54
C GLU A 36 14.81 9.06 6.96
N ASP A 37 14.00 9.84 7.67
CA ASP A 37 12.61 10.14 7.31
C ASP A 37 12.44 10.83 5.96
N SER A 38 13.33 11.75 5.62
CA SER A 38 13.34 12.50 4.34
C SER A 38 14.07 11.79 3.21
N SER A 39 14.58 10.57 3.42
CA SER A 39 15.31 9.85 2.38
C SER A 39 14.37 9.32 1.30
N ARG A 40 14.90 9.10 0.09
CA ARG A 40 14.12 8.36 -0.92
C ARG A 40 13.78 6.95 -0.43
N LEU A 41 14.68 6.32 0.33
CA LEU A 41 14.50 4.96 0.81
C LEU A 41 13.33 4.83 1.80
N SER A 42 13.03 5.84 2.61
CA SER A 42 11.86 5.84 3.50
C SER A 42 10.57 5.80 2.70
N CYS A 43 10.48 6.54 1.59
CA CYS A 43 9.33 6.48 0.66
C CYS A 43 9.17 5.08 0.05
N GLU A 44 10.28 4.42 -0.32
CA GLU A 44 10.26 3.08 -0.88
C GLU A 44 9.78 2.04 0.14
N PHE A 45 10.22 2.17 1.41
CA PHE A 45 9.69 1.36 2.50
C PHE A 45 8.22 1.66 2.80
N ALA A 46 7.80 2.93 2.78
CA ALA A 46 6.41 3.31 2.97
C ALA A 46 5.50 2.67 1.92
N TYR A 47 5.92 2.67 0.66
CA TYR A 47 5.22 1.95 -0.43
C TYR A 47 5.07 0.44 -0.13
N LEU A 48 6.15 -0.21 0.33
CA LEU A 48 6.12 -1.63 0.72
C LEU A 48 5.28 -1.91 1.95
N LEU A 49 5.23 -1.00 2.92
CA LEU A 49 4.29 -1.10 4.02
C LEU A 49 2.86 -1.01 3.52
N GLY A 50 2.55 -0.11 2.59
CA GLY A 50 1.24 -0.07 1.93
C GLY A 50 0.86 -1.44 1.33
N LYS A 51 1.78 -2.04 0.57
CA LYS A 51 1.64 -3.42 0.05
C LYS A 51 1.46 -4.47 1.16
N SER A 52 2.21 -4.34 2.26
CA SER A 52 2.11 -5.25 3.41
C SER A 52 0.74 -5.17 4.09
N PHE A 53 0.13 -3.99 4.13
CA PHE A 53 -1.19 -3.78 4.72
C PHE A 53 -2.31 -4.27 3.78
N GLY A 54 -2.12 -4.16 2.45
CA GLY A 54 -3.00 -4.71 1.41
C GLY A 54 -2.86 -6.22 1.21
N ASP A 55 -2.38 -6.67 0.05
CA ASP A 55 -2.30 -8.10 -0.31
C ASP A 55 -1.04 -8.82 0.24
N GLY A 56 -0.18 -8.08 0.95
CA GLY A 56 1.04 -8.60 1.56
C GLY A 56 0.81 -9.36 2.87
N HIS A 57 1.80 -10.16 3.25
CA HIS A 57 1.82 -10.94 4.47
C HIS A 57 3.24 -11.09 4.98
N LEU A 58 3.50 -10.61 6.19
CA LEU A 58 4.72 -10.90 6.91
C LEU A 58 4.46 -12.05 7.89
N ASP A 59 5.15 -13.17 7.71
CA ASP A 59 5.00 -14.30 8.62
C ASP A 59 5.87 -14.18 9.87
N LYS A 60 5.66 -15.08 10.85
CA LYS A 60 6.41 -15.09 12.11
C LYS A 60 7.91 -15.38 11.95
N ARG A 61 8.35 -15.79 10.76
CA ARG A 61 9.76 -15.99 10.41
C ARG A 61 10.33 -14.80 9.64
N PHE A 62 9.59 -13.68 9.59
CA PHE A 62 9.96 -12.47 8.85
C PHE A 62 10.14 -12.73 7.35
N THR A 63 9.36 -13.65 6.80
CA THR A 63 9.28 -13.83 5.35
C THR A 63 8.12 -12.99 4.83
N PHE A 64 8.44 -12.02 3.98
CA PHE A 64 7.43 -11.21 3.30
C PHE A 64 6.89 -11.98 2.09
N LYS A 65 5.58 -12.03 1.97
CA LYS A 65 4.85 -12.62 0.85
C LYS A 65 3.86 -11.61 0.32
N HIS A 66 3.62 -11.62 -0.98
CA HIS A 66 2.61 -10.78 -1.61
C HIS A 66 1.91 -11.59 -2.70
N SER A 67 0.59 -11.56 -2.72
CA SER A 67 -0.21 -12.36 -3.67
C SER A 67 -0.80 -11.46 -4.75
N GLY A 68 -0.96 -11.96 -5.98
CA GLY A 68 -1.65 -11.21 -7.02
C GLY A 68 -1.43 -11.79 -8.42
N GLU A 69 -1.74 -11.00 -9.44
CA GLU A 69 -1.54 -11.37 -10.85
C GLU A 69 -0.03 -11.51 -11.16
N LYS A 70 0.34 -12.52 -11.97
CA LYS A 70 1.75 -12.86 -12.27
C LYS A 70 2.56 -11.66 -12.75
N GLU A 71 2.04 -10.91 -13.71
CA GLU A 71 2.72 -9.73 -14.28
C GLU A 71 3.01 -8.67 -13.21
N ASN A 72 2.06 -8.40 -12.31
CA ASN A 72 2.27 -7.45 -11.22
C ASN A 72 3.33 -7.97 -10.22
N GLN A 73 3.36 -9.28 -9.95
CA GLN A 73 4.39 -9.87 -9.09
C GLN A 73 5.79 -9.81 -9.72
N GLU A 74 5.89 -9.96 -11.05
CA GLU A 74 7.15 -9.76 -11.77
C GLU A 74 7.63 -8.31 -11.62
N GLN A 75 6.75 -7.32 -11.81
CA GLN A 75 7.11 -5.91 -11.58
C GLN A 75 7.54 -5.64 -10.13
N LEU A 76 6.82 -6.19 -9.14
CA LEU A 76 7.19 -6.07 -7.73
C LEU A 76 8.53 -6.75 -7.43
N LYS A 77 8.83 -7.88 -8.08
CA LYS A 77 10.13 -8.56 -7.96
C LYS A 77 11.26 -7.68 -8.50
N TYR A 78 11.12 -7.11 -9.69
CA TYR A 78 12.12 -6.20 -10.25
C TYR A 78 12.33 -4.98 -9.35
N PHE A 79 11.23 -4.37 -8.89
CA PHE A 79 11.29 -3.26 -7.94
C PHE A 79 12.08 -3.63 -6.67
N LEU A 80 11.83 -4.79 -6.08
CA LEU A 80 12.50 -5.26 -4.87
C LEU A 80 13.99 -5.49 -5.06
N ILE A 81 14.38 -6.09 -6.19
CA ILE A 81 15.79 -6.35 -6.52
C ILE A 81 16.52 -5.03 -6.75
N GLU A 82 15.99 -4.17 -7.61
CA GLU A 82 16.67 -2.92 -8.01
C GLU A 82 16.70 -1.88 -6.89
N THR A 83 15.61 -1.74 -6.13
CA THR A 83 15.49 -0.66 -5.13
C THR A 83 16.15 -1.01 -3.80
N PHE A 84 16.06 -2.28 -3.40
CA PHE A 84 16.59 -2.74 -2.10
C PHE A 84 17.85 -3.58 -2.26
N ASP A 85 18.37 -3.71 -3.47
CA ASP A 85 19.56 -4.51 -3.77
C ASP A 85 19.38 -5.97 -3.25
N LEU A 86 18.16 -6.51 -3.36
CA LEU A 86 17.88 -7.87 -2.92
C LEU A 86 18.43 -8.86 -3.95
N SER A 87 19.05 -9.94 -3.47
CA SER A 87 19.53 -10.98 -4.39
C SER A 87 18.34 -11.63 -5.11
N ASP A 88 18.46 -11.88 -6.41
CA ASP A 88 17.40 -12.52 -7.21
C ASP A 88 16.97 -13.87 -6.60
N SER A 89 17.93 -14.62 -6.05
CA SER A 89 17.70 -15.89 -5.35
C SER A 89 16.84 -15.77 -4.08
N SER A 90 16.79 -14.58 -3.47
CA SER A 90 15.97 -14.32 -2.29
C SER A 90 14.53 -13.99 -2.64
N VAL A 91 14.24 -13.50 -3.85
CA VAL A 91 12.89 -13.10 -4.30
C VAL A 91 12.32 -14.11 -5.29
N LYS A 92 11.39 -14.94 -4.81
CA LYS A 92 10.81 -16.05 -5.58
C LYS A 92 9.38 -15.75 -6.03
N LEU A 93 9.02 -16.21 -7.21
CA LEU A 93 7.64 -16.27 -7.69
C LEU A 93 7.15 -17.71 -7.62
N ILE A 94 6.02 -17.93 -6.95
CA ILE A 94 5.45 -19.25 -6.68
C ILE A 94 4.00 -19.25 -7.17
N GLU A 95 3.63 -20.24 -7.98
CA GLU A 95 2.24 -20.38 -8.42
C GLU A 95 1.32 -20.73 -7.24
N ASN A 96 0.24 -19.96 -7.07
CA ASN A 96 -0.74 -20.17 -6.02
C ASN A 96 -1.83 -21.14 -6.48
N LYS A 97 -1.64 -22.43 -6.19
CA LYS A 97 -2.59 -23.49 -6.58
C LYS A 97 -3.90 -23.49 -5.78
N TYR A 98 -4.00 -22.65 -4.74
CA TYR A 98 -5.15 -22.62 -3.83
C TYR A 98 -6.12 -21.46 -4.12
N SER A 99 -5.78 -20.55 -5.03
CA SER A 99 -6.69 -19.48 -5.46
C SER A 99 -7.71 -19.99 -6.47
N LYS A 100 -8.94 -19.47 -6.41
CA LYS A 100 -9.89 -19.60 -7.53
C LYS A 100 -9.42 -18.69 -8.67
N GLY A 101 -8.61 -19.23 -9.57
CA GLY A 101 -7.94 -18.50 -10.67
C GLY A 101 -6.42 -18.64 -10.62
N SER A 102 -5.71 -18.03 -11.57
CA SER A 102 -4.23 -17.97 -11.58
C SER A 102 -3.75 -16.81 -10.69
N SER A 103 -3.24 -17.12 -9.51
CA SER A 103 -2.52 -16.17 -8.67
C SER A 103 -1.06 -16.61 -8.53
N THR A 104 -0.17 -15.64 -8.37
CA THR A 104 1.26 -15.86 -8.07
C THR A 104 1.57 -15.22 -6.73
N ILE A 105 2.33 -15.93 -5.91
CA ILE A 105 2.88 -15.44 -4.65
C ILE A 105 4.32 -15.02 -4.93
N LEU A 106 4.62 -13.75 -4.72
CA LEU A 106 5.97 -13.28 -4.51
C LEU A 106 6.39 -13.59 -3.07
N GLN A 107 7.58 -14.14 -2.87
CA GLN A 107 8.13 -14.48 -1.56
C GLN A 107 9.57 -13.96 -1.44
N VAL A 108 9.81 -13.10 -0.44
CA VAL A 108 11.14 -12.59 -0.10
C VAL A 108 11.71 -13.38 1.07
N ASN A 109 12.69 -14.23 0.77
CA ASN A 109 13.41 -15.06 1.73
C ASN A 109 14.61 -14.33 2.32
N ASN A 110 14.37 -13.14 2.88
CA ASN A 110 15.37 -12.34 3.56
C ASN A 110 14.81 -11.89 4.91
N SER A 111 15.21 -12.59 5.97
CA SER A 111 14.69 -12.31 7.31
C SER A 111 15.12 -10.96 7.86
N ILE A 112 16.24 -10.38 7.42
CA ILE A 112 16.62 -9.02 7.82
C ILE A 112 15.66 -8.03 7.22
N PHE A 113 15.41 -8.16 5.92
CA PHE A 113 14.47 -7.30 5.21
C PHE A 113 13.07 -7.37 5.85
N GLY A 114 12.58 -8.58 6.14
CA GLY A 114 11.29 -8.74 6.83
C GLY A 114 11.29 -8.20 8.27
N ARG A 115 12.42 -8.26 8.99
CA ARG A 115 12.55 -7.64 10.32
C ARG A 115 12.52 -6.13 10.24
N ILE A 116 13.18 -5.53 9.24
CA ILE A 116 13.09 -4.10 8.97
C ILE A 116 11.64 -3.70 8.70
N LEU A 117 10.92 -4.43 7.84
CA LEU A 117 9.49 -4.17 7.62
C LEU A 117 8.69 -4.24 8.92
N TYR A 118 8.95 -5.22 9.78
CA TYR A 118 8.31 -5.33 11.10
C TYR A 118 8.62 -4.13 11.99
N THR A 119 9.89 -3.75 12.13
CA THR A 119 10.32 -2.59 12.92
C THR A 119 9.70 -1.30 12.41
N LEU A 120 9.51 -1.18 11.09
CA LEU A 120 8.84 -0.04 10.47
C LEU A 120 7.31 -0.03 10.64
N GLY A 121 6.72 -1.11 11.19
CA GLY A 121 5.31 -1.20 11.54
C GLY A 121 4.47 -2.19 10.72
N ALA A 122 5.09 -3.07 9.93
CA ALA A 122 4.35 -4.10 9.20
C ALA A 122 3.67 -5.10 10.17
N PRO A 123 2.35 -5.37 10.03
CA PRO A 123 1.67 -6.34 10.86
C PRO A 123 2.14 -7.77 10.56
N ILE A 124 2.43 -8.55 11.61
CA ILE A 124 2.82 -9.96 11.49
C ILE A 124 1.58 -10.85 11.56
N GLY A 125 1.48 -11.82 10.64
CA GLY A 125 0.47 -12.86 10.71
C GLY A 125 -0.88 -12.45 10.13
N ASN A 126 -1.96 -12.86 10.79
CA ASN A 126 -3.32 -12.67 10.27
C ASN A 126 -3.86 -11.28 10.65
N LYS A 127 -3.92 -10.37 9.66
CA LYS A 127 -4.39 -8.98 9.81
C LYS A 127 -5.86 -8.86 10.24
N THR A 128 -6.71 -9.83 9.90
CA THR A 128 -8.13 -9.84 10.32
C THR A 128 -8.33 -10.08 11.82
N LYS A 129 -7.27 -10.55 12.52
CA LYS A 129 -7.28 -10.95 13.94
C LYS A 129 -6.47 -10.02 14.85
N GLN A 130 -5.98 -8.88 14.35
CA GLN A 130 -5.21 -7.93 15.15
C GLN A 130 -5.60 -6.49 14.83
N SER A 131 -5.37 -5.60 15.80
CA SER A 131 -5.43 -4.15 15.59
C SER A 131 -4.12 -3.67 14.97
N PHE A 132 -4.21 -2.67 14.12
CA PHE A 132 -3.06 -1.95 13.55
C PHE A 132 -3.55 -0.59 13.07
N LEU A 133 -2.64 0.37 13.04
CA LEU A 133 -2.80 1.73 12.54
C LEU A 133 -1.67 2.03 11.53
N VAL A 134 -1.76 3.15 10.83
CA VAL A 134 -0.65 3.62 9.98
C VAL A 134 0.49 4.09 10.88
N PRO A 135 1.76 3.69 10.63
CA PRO A 135 2.89 4.17 11.42
C PRO A 135 3.01 5.70 11.41
N THR A 136 3.30 6.31 12.55
CA THR A 136 3.33 7.79 12.70
C THR A 136 4.32 8.46 11.77
N TRP A 137 5.49 7.86 11.54
CA TRP A 137 6.50 8.37 10.60
C TRP A 137 5.99 8.46 9.15
N ILE A 138 5.00 7.64 8.78
CA ILE A 138 4.33 7.76 7.48
C ILE A 138 3.38 8.95 7.49
N ILE A 139 2.56 9.10 8.53
CA ILE A 139 1.53 10.16 8.62
C ILE A 139 2.19 11.55 8.68
N GLU A 140 3.25 11.69 9.46
CA GLU A 140 3.91 12.98 9.70
C GLU A 140 4.71 13.49 8.50
N ASN A 141 5.02 12.62 7.54
CA ASN A 141 5.79 12.95 6.35
C ASN A 141 4.93 12.79 5.07
N LYS A 142 4.68 13.91 4.37
CA LYS A 142 3.78 13.94 3.20
C LYS A 142 4.21 12.99 2.07
N GLU A 143 5.52 12.83 1.85
CA GLU A 143 6.05 11.95 0.78
C GLU A 143 5.92 10.46 1.16
N ASN A 144 6.14 10.13 2.43
CA ASN A 144 5.91 8.78 2.95
C ASN A 144 4.43 8.43 2.95
N SER A 145 3.57 9.36 3.37
CA SER A 145 2.11 9.24 3.27
C SER A 145 1.65 8.93 1.85
N ARG A 146 2.11 9.73 0.88
CA ARG A 146 1.83 9.51 -0.55
C ARG A 146 2.26 8.12 -1.00
N SER A 147 3.47 7.70 -0.63
CA SER A 147 4.04 6.43 -1.04
C SER A 147 3.29 5.23 -0.43
N PHE A 148 2.94 5.31 0.86
CA PHE A 148 2.13 4.32 1.55
C PHE A 148 0.74 4.18 0.92
N LEU A 149 0.05 5.30 0.68
CA LEU A 149 -1.26 5.31 0.00
C LEU A 149 -1.17 4.66 -1.37
N ARG A 150 -0.13 5.00 -2.16
CA ARG A 150 0.10 4.37 -3.47
C ARG A 150 0.23 2.85 -3.34
N GLY A 151 0.93 2.35 -2.33
CA GLY A 151 1.08 0.91 -2.07
C GLY A 151 -0.24 0.21 -1.77
N ILE A 152 -0.96 0.67 -0.74
CA ILE A 152 -2.19 0.03 -0.27
C ILE A 152 -3.34 0.14 -1.28
N LEU A 153 -3.50 1.29 -1.94
CA LEU A 153 -4.57 1.49 -2.93
C LEU A 153 -4.33 0.68 -4.21
N GLU A 154 -3.08 0.44 -4.57
CA GLU A 154 -2.75 -0.41 -5.71
C GLU A 154 -3.21 -1.86 -5.50
N ASP A 155 -3.31 -2.32 -4.26
CA ASP A 155 -3.86 -3.64 -3.94
C ASP A 155 -5.38 -3.54 -3.74
N GLU A 156 -5.82 -2.72 -2.80
CA GLU A 156 -7.17 -2.79 -2.23
C GLU A 156 -8.21 -1.87 -2.89
N LEU A 157 -7.78 -0.83 -3.61
CA LEU A 157 -8.72 0.10 -4.25
C LEU A 157 -9.35 -0.56 -5.48
N SER A 158 -10.67 -0.57 -5.57
CA SER A 158 -11.34 -0.96 -6.81
C SER A 158 -10.89 -0.04 -7.95
N THR A 159 -10.74 -0.54 -9.18
CA THR A 159 -10.35 0.32 -10.31
C THR A 159 -11.26 1.56 -10.45
N ILE A 160 -10.64 2.73 -10.62
CA ILE A 160 -11.29 3.96 -11.10
C ILE A 160 -11.63 3.79 -12.58
N LYS A 161 -12.92 3.70 -12.92
CA LYS A 161 -13.40 3.50 -14.29
C LYS A 161 -14.37 4.59 -14.69
N ILE A 162 -14.38 4.91 -15.99
CA ILE A 162 -15.46 5.71 -16.58
C ILE A 162 -16.68 4.82 -16.78
N ARG A 163 -17.80 5.22 -16.19
CA ARG A 163 -19.08 4.52 -16.34
C ARG A 163 -19.80 4.97 -17.61
N ASN A 164 -19.80 6.27 -17.91
CA ASN A 164 -20.37 6.89 -19.11
C ASN A 164 -19.51 8.08 -19.55
N LYS A 165 -19.65 8.57 -20.79
CA LYS A 165 -18.82 9.64 -21.44
C LYS A 165 -18.40 10.82 -20.55
N THR A 166 -19.15 11.13 -19.49
CA THR A 166 -18.92 12.25 -18.57
C THR A 166 -18.86 11.86 -17.07
N HIS A 167 -19.12 10.59 -16.71
CA HIS A 167 -19.23 10.16 -15.31
C HIS A 167 -18.31 8.97 -15.03
N SER A 168 -17.44 9.11 -14.03
CA SER A 168 -16.68 8.00 -13.48
C SER A 168 -17.41 7.36 -12.29
N SER A 169 -17.05 6.12 -11.96
CA SER A 169 -17.44 5.49 -10.70
C SER A 169 -16.46 5.86 -9.59
N SER A 170 -16.98 6.22 -8.42
CA SER A 170 -16.20 6.28 -7.18
C SER A 170 -15.48 4.95 -6.94
N ALA A 171 -14.24 5.03 -6.49
CA ALA A 171 -13.43 3.85 -6.21
C ALA A 171 -13.49 3.49 -4.72
N MET A 172 -13.69 2.21 -4.42
CA MET A 172 -13.90 1.71 -3.09
C MET A 172 -12.63 1.04 -2.55
N LEU A 173 -12.12 1.54 -1.44
CA LEU A 173 -11.16 0.85 -0.59
C LEU A 173 -11.97 0.06 0.44
N LYS A 174 -11.85 -1.27 0.45
CA LYS A 174 -12.64 -2.14 1.32
C LYS A 174 -11.74 -3.08 2.09
N MET A 175 -11.98 -3.21 3.39
CA MET A 175 -11.22 -4.11 4.24
C MET A 175 -12.13 -4.84 5.24
N THR A 176 -11.59 -5.91 5.81
CA THR A 176 -12.37 -6.85 6.63
C THR A 176 -11.63 -7.20 7.92
N LYS A 177 -12.33 -7.16 9.05
CA LYS A 177 -11.82 -7.66 10.35
C LYS A 177 -12.86 -8.50 11.08
N ARG A 178 -12.43 -9.19 12.13
CA ARG A 178 -13.34 -9.85 13.09
C ARG A 178 -14.16 -8.80 13.87
N PRO A 179 -15.39 -9.12 14.31
CA PRO A 179 -16.31 -8.20 14.98
C PRO A 179 -15.68 -7.41 16.13
N GLY A 180 -14.86 -8.05 16.98
CA GLY A 180 -14.19 -7.40 18.10
C GLY A 180 -13.07 -6.41 17.71
N LEU A 181 -12.76 -6.27 16.43
CA LEU A 181 -11.70 -5.41 15.91
C LEU A 181 -12.22 -4.35 14.93
N ILE A 182 -13.54 -4.12 14.89
CA ILE A 182 -14.15 -3.21 13.92
C ILE A 182 -13.94 -1.75 14.27
N ALA A 183 -13.85 -1.41 15.56
CA ALA A 183 -13.40 -0.08 15.98
C ALA A 183 -11.99 0.21 15.43
N SER A 184 -11.05 -0.72 15.61
CA SER A 184 -9.70 -0.58 15.03
C SER A 184 -9.69 -0.51 13.50
N LEU A 185 -10.59 -1.23 12.81
CA LEU A 185 -10.69 -1.12 11.35
C LEU A 185 -11.21 0.26 10.93
N ARG A 186 -12.16 0.81 11.69
CA ARG A 186 -12.70 2.14 11.46
C ARG A 186 -11.62 3.21 11.63
N GLU A 187 -10.90 3.18 12.76
CA GLU A 187 -9.79 4.08 13.05
C GLU A 187 -8.74 4.04 11.93
N PHE A 188 -8.33 2.85 11.50
CA PHE A 188 -7.39 2.70 10.38
C PHE A 188 -7.91 3.34 9.08
N LEU A 189 -9.18 3.11 8.71
CA LEU A 189 -9.73 3.69 7.48
C LEU A 189 -9.95 5.21 7.60
N GLU A 190 -10.19 5.72 8.80
CA GLU A 190 -10.27 7.16 9.08
C GLU A 190 -8.88 7.81 8.94
N GLU A 191 -7.80 7.17 9.42
CA GLU A 191 -6.42 7.61 9.15
C GLU A 191 -6.13 7.67 7.64
N ILE A 192 -6.51 6.64 6.89
CA ILE A 192 -6.38 6.65 5.42
C ILE A 192 -7.16 7.81 4.80
N GLY A 193 -8.39 8.06 5.26
CA GLY A 193 -9.22 9.18 4.82
C GLY A 193 -8.53 10.53 5.04
N HIS A 194 -8.01 10.77 6.25
CA HIS A 194 -7.28 12.01 6.56
C HIS A 194 -5.99 12.16 5.74
N MET A 195 -5.26 11.07 5.49
CA MET A 195 -4.09 11.11 4.62
C MET A 195 -4.47 11.48 3.17
N LEU A 196 -5.57 10.93 2.65
CA LEU A 196 -6.10 11.27 1.32
C LEU A 196 -6.50 12.74 1.23
N GLU A 197 -7.24 13.24 2.22
CA GLU A 197 -7.66 14.65 2.31
C GLU A 197 -6.45 15.60 2.38
N SER A 198 -5.38 15.22 3.09
CA SER A 198 -4.12 16.00 3.17
C SER A 198 -3.38 16.11 1.82
N LEU A 199 -3.73 15.25 0.86
CA LEU A 199 -3.25 15.24 -0.52
C LEU A 199 -4.31 15.76 -1.50
N ASP A 200 -5.28 16.53 -1.00
CA ASP A 200 -6.39 17.12 -1.74
C ASP A 200 -7.27 16.08 -2.46
N ILE A 201 -7.38 14.86 -1.91
CA ILE A 201 -8.24 13.80 -2.44
C ILE A 201 -9.51 13.70 -1.59
N GLU A 202 -10.65 13.97 -2.21
CA GLU A 202 -11.96 13.86 -1.60
C GLU A 202 -12.40 12.39 -1.45
N CYS A 203 -12.83 12.03 -0.24
CA CYS A 203 -13.39 10.73 0.06
C CYS A 203 -14.65 10.81 0.93
N SER A 204 -15.38 9.70 1.01
CA SER A 204 -16.55 9.57 1.89
C SER A 204 -16.13 9.32 3.34
N GLU A 205 -17.06 9.45 4.28
CA GLU A 205 -16.89 8.86 5.60
C GLU A 205 -16.79 7.32 5.54
N VAL A 206 -16.19 6.72 6.57
CA VAL A 206 -16.08 5.26 6.68
C VAL A 206 -17.45 4.63 6.94
N SER A 207 -17.87 3.78 6.01
CA SER A 207 -19.15 3.07 6.02
C SER A 207 -18.94 1.56 6.03
N GLY A 208 -19.97 0.76 6.30
CA GLY A 208 -19.80 -0.70 6.29
C GLY A 208 -21.07 -1.52 6.52
N LYS A 209 -20.97 -2.82 6.26
CA LYS A 209 -22.05 -3.80 6.46
C LYS A 209 -21.50 -5.04 7.16
N THR A 210 -22.32 -5.63 8.03
CA THR A 210 -21.99 -6.91 8.66
C THR A 210 -22.32 -8.05 7.69
N TYR A 211 -21.31 -8.83 7.30
CA TYR A 211 -21.53 -10.06 6.52
C TYR A 211 -21.40 -11.28 7.43
N SER A 212 -22.37 -12.20 7.35
CA SER A 212 -22.31 -13.50 8.04
C SER A 212 -22.14 -14.58 6.98
N LYS A 213 -20.90 -14.93 6.62
CA LYS A 213 -20.63 -16.21 5.95
C LYS A 213 -20.43 -17.27 7.04
N LYS A 214 -21.07 -18.42 6.84
CA LYS A 214 -21.05 -19.60 7.74
C LYS A 214 -19.67 -19.76 8.42
N GLU A 215 -19.71 -19.74 9.75
CA GLU A 215 -18.62 -20.05 10.70
C GLU A 215 -17.47 -19.05 10.91
N GLN A 216 -17.39 -17.94 10.14
CA GLN A 216 -16.53 -16.80 10.52
C GLN A 216 -17.28 -15.50 10.31
N LYS A 217 -17.81 -14.94 11.41
CA LYS A 217 -18.35 -13.57 11.41
C LYS A 217 -17.16 -12.63 11.18
N THR A 218 -17.05 -12.05 10.00
CA THR A 218 -16.17 -10.91 9.73
C THR A 218 -17.02 -9.76 9.24
N GLN A 219 -16.67 -8.55 9.65
CA GLN A 219 -17.39 -7.35 9.25
C GLN A 219 -16.51 -6.54 8.29
N GLU A 220 -17.14 -5.95 7.29
CA GLU A 220 -16.47 -5.19 6.23
C GLU A 220 -16.79 -3.71 6.41
N LEU A 221 -15.73 -2.90 6.39
CA LEU A 221 -15.83 -1.45 6.29
C LEU A 221 -15.19 -1.00 4.96
N TYR A 222 -15.62 0.16 4.47
CA TYR A 222 -15.13 0.74 3.24
C TYR A 222 -15.09 2.27 3.29
N LEU A 223 -14.20 2.82 2.47
CA LEU A 223 -14.01 4.23 2.16
C LEU A 223 -14.17 4.40 0.65
N LEU A 224 -14.86 5.45 0.18
CA LEU A 224 -15.00 5.76 -1.24
C LEU A 224 -14.15 6.97 -1.61
N ILE A 225 -13.29 6.86 -2.61
CA ILE A 225 -12.69 8.02 -3.28
C ILE A 225 -13.71 8.53 -4.30
N HIS A 226 -14.09 9.82 -4.21
CA HIS A 226 -15.13 10.39 -5.04
C HIS A 226 -14.75 10.44 -6.52
N GLY A 227 -15.63 9.97 -7.40
CA GLY A 227 -15.41 9.91 -8.84
C GLY A 227 -15.64 11.23 -9.61
N ASN A 228 -15.60 12.39 -8.94
CA ASN A 228 -15.75 13.66 -9.66
C ASN A 228 -14.50 13.98 -10.49
N LYS A 229 -14.66 14.76 -11.58
CA LYS A 229 -13.59 15.02 -12.56
C LYS A 229 -12.32 15.54 -11.88
N LYS A 230 -12.45 16.59 -11.07
CA LYS A 230 -11.33 17.25 -10.38
C LYS A 230 -10.58 16.28 -9.46
N ASN A 231 -11.31 15.53 -8.65
CA ASN A 231 -10.74 14.60 -7.70
C ASN A 231 -9.95 13.45 -8.37
N ILE A 232 -10.38 12.99 -9.54
CA ILE A 232 -9.64 11.98 -10.31
C ILE A 232 -8.31 12.55 -10.83
N LEU A 233 -8.30 13.77 -11.35
CA LEU A 233 -7.07 14.42 -11.80
C LEU A 233 -6.11 14.60 -10.62
N GLN A 234 -6.61 15.10 -9.48
CA GLN A 234 -5.83 15.20 -8.25
C GLN A 234 -5.31 13.85 -7.79
N PHE A 235 -6.11 12.78 -7.85
CA PHE A 235 -5.68 11.43 -7.49
C PHE A 235 -4.51 10.98 -8.37
N ARG A 236 -4.62 11.15 -9.69
CA ARG A 236 -3.56 10.77 -10.64
C ARG A 236 -2.27 11.55 -10.40
N ASP A 237 -2.38 12.85 -10.13
CA ASP A 237 -1.22 13.74 -10.02
C ASP A 237 -0.55 13.63 -8.65
N ASN A 238 -1.33 13.46 -7.57
CA ASN A 238 -0.82 13.42 -6.20
C ASN A 238 -0.49 12.00 -5.71
N ILE A 239 -1.18 10.96 -6.17
CA ILE A 239 -1.00 9.58 -5.67
C ILE A 239 -0.79 8.62 -6.84
N GLY A 240 -1.77 8.39 -7.70
CA GLY A 240 -1.69 7.47 -8.83
C GLY A 240 -1.40 6.02 -8.44
N PHE A 241 -0.94 5.24 -9.42
CA PHE A 241 -0.50 3.85 -9.24
C PHE A 241 0.94 3.70 -9.77
N ARG A 242 1.68 2.69 -9.28
CA ARG A 242 3.11 2.52 -9.60
C ARG A 242 3.41 1.32 -10.49
N LEU A 243 3.00 0.13 -10.07
CA LEU A 243 3.44 -1.14 -10.68
C LEU A 243 2.29 -1.89 -11.35
N HIS A 244 1.05 -1.65 -10.92
CA HIS A 244 -0.12 -2.35 -11.47
C HIS A 244 -0.56 -1.74 -12.81
N LYS A 245 -0.01 -2.27 -13.91
CA LYS A 245 -0.21 -1.74 -15.28
C LYS A 245 -1.67 -1.55 -15.67
N ARG A 246 -2.55 -2.51 -15.35
CA ARG A 246 -3.98 -2.37 -15.63
C ARG A 246 -4.59 -1.14 -14.96
N LYS A 247 -4.37 -0.96 -13.65
CA LYS A 247 -4.88 0.19 -12.90
C LYS A 247 -4.31 1.51 -13.42
N ILE A 248 -3.02 1.54 -13.78
CA ILE A 248 -2.36 2.69 -14.41
C ILE A 248 -3.06 3.05 -15.72
N ASN A 249 -3.19 2.09 -16.64
CA ASN A 249 -3.82 2.32 -17.94
C ASN A 249 -5.29 2.75 -17.81
N GLU A 250 -6.04 2.14 -16.90
CA GLU A 250 -7.44 2.51 -16.63
C GLU A 250 -7.55 3.94 -16.10
N LEU A 251 -6.67 4.36 -15.19
CA LEU A 251 -6.61 5.73 -14.67
C LEU A 251 -6.22 6.74 -15.76
N GLU A 252 -5.18 6.45 -16.55
CA GLU A 252 -4.74 7.35 -17.63
C GLU A 252 -5.80 7.53 -18.70
N ASN A 253 -6.49 6.45 -19.07
CA ASN A 253 -7.62 6.52 -20.00
C ASN A 253 -8.76 7.38 -19.42
N CYS A 254 -9.04 7.23 -18.12
CA CYS A 254 -10.04 8.04 -17.44
C CYS A 254 -9.69 9.53 -17.50
N CYS A 255 -8.45 9.87 -17.16
CA CYS A 255 -8.01 11.26 -17.13
C CYS A 255 -8.00 11.91 -18.52
N LYS A 256 -7.54 11.20 -19.56
CA LYS A 256 -7.58 11.69 -20.94
C LYS A 256 -9.00 12.05 -21.39
N ILE A 257 -9.99 11.24 -21.02
CA ILE A 257 -11.40 11.52 -21.35
C ILE A 257 -11.91 12.75 -20.58
N ILE A 258 -11.53 12.88 -19.30
CA ILE A 258 -11.87 14.05 -18.48
C ILE A 258 -11.28 15.33 -19.07
N GLU A 259 -9.98 15.36 -19.36
CA GLU A 259 -9.27 16.51 -19.94
C GLU A 259 -9.90 16.96 -21.27
N ASN A 260 -10.19 16.01 -22.16
CA ASN A 260 -10.87 16.29 -23.43
C ASN A 260 -12.29 16.85 -23.25
N SER A 261 -12.98 16.47 -22.17
CA SER A 261 -14.31 17.01 -21.87
C SER A 261 -14.25 18.46 -21.39
N LEU A 262 -13.24 18.82 -20.58
CA LEU A 262 -13.03 20.17 -20.06
C LEU A 262 -12.66 21.15 -21.19
N LEU A 263 -11.79 20.73 -22.11
CA LEU A 263 -11.43 21.55 -23.28
C LEU A 263 -12.62 21.89 -24.19
N LYS A 264 -13.61 21.00 -24.28
CA LYS A 264 -14.83 21.23 -25.07
C LYS A 264 -15.80 22.17 -24.37
N GLU A 265 -15.90 22.08 -23.04
CA GLU A 265 -16.67 23.00 -22.20
C GLU A 265 -16.09 24.42 -22.36
N ASP A 266 -14.77 24.60 -22.24
CA ASP A 266 -14.09 25.90 -22.39
C ASP A 266 -14.18 26.51 -23.80
N ALA A 267 -14.35 25.68 -24.84
CA ALA A 267 -14.51 26.15 -26.22
C ALA A 267 -15.96 26.52 -26.55
N GLY A 268 -16.95 25.95 -25.85
CA GLY A 268 -18.37 26.24 -26.01
C GLY A 268 -18.82 27.55 -25.36
N ASP A 269 -18.13 27.98 -24.30
CA ASP A 269 -18.41 29.22 -23.57
C ASP A 269 -17.79 30.48 -24.22
N ARG A 270 -17.18 30.36 -25.41
CA ARG A 270 -16.57 31.47 -26.17
C ARG A 270 -17.40 31.94 -27.37
N ILE A 271 -18.70 31.67 -27.40
CA ILE A 271 -19.64 32.10 -28.48
C ILE A 271 -20.67 33.08 -27.93
#